data_AF-A0A2S9XV67-F1
#
_entry.id   AF-A0A2S9XV67-F1
#
_cell.length_a   1.000
_cell.length_b   1.000
_cell.length_c   1.000
_cell.angle_alpha   90.00
_cell.angle_beta   90.00
_cell.angle_gamma   90.00
#
_symmetry.space_group_name_H-M   'P 1'
#
loop_
_entity.id
_entity.type
_entity.pdbx_description
1 polymer ?
#
loop_
_entity_poly.entity_id
_entity_poly.type
_entity_poly.pdbx_seq_one_letter_code
_entity_poly.pdbx_strand_id
1 'polypeptide(L)'
;MEVLRGCEVGGHYRWTEVSAKHDELEIRNARDLWAKIPLAAAKLVSVVEQHGALHLDMQLVGQYAGVSVAPARDLLQGRRCEEATHVVGSLMVGAFELSSTTGGSFKAGAEVHGAGAGVGASRHEGYYSSDGNPDSCRSQQSYSSYAPPEDCQSLLQIELLEIPVSVPAAQGRCPSDMVLIEFAAGSNFCLDQHEVTVREYADCAASHTCSEAPATVHWPGIVDEEHDRFDDLCNQDRGTRRKHPVNCLTWDQAASYCRAQNKRLPTSAEWRWAASGGQQNRTFPWGEDAPSAKHVNACGKECTKAFEDLEPLYGRSDGFVGTAPVDSYRDGTGRWGLVDMGGNVREWSADRGYSGVLIFGGSALTNTVEELRSQSASEVSAGTRHFDLGMRCASDPMVVESSKRRGRSAR
;
A
#
# COMPACT_ATOMS: atom_id res chain seq x y z
N MET A 1 -5.58 -5.30 23.79
CA MET A 1 -5.40 -6.29 22.71
C MET A 1 -5.32 -7.67 23.34
N GLU A 2 -6.16 -8.60 22.92
CA GLU A 2 -6.13 -10.00 23.36
C GLU A 2 -5.65 -10.86 22.17
N VAL A 3 -4.70 -11.77 22.42
CA VAL A 3 -4.25 -12.73 21.39
C VAL A 3 -5.07 -14.01 21.55
N LEU A 4 -5.85 -14.35 20.53
CA LEU A 4 -6.67 -15.55 20.47
C LEU A 4 -5.81 -16.79 20.16
N ARG A 5 -5.10 -17.33 21.16
CA ARG A 5 -4.14 -18.45 21.01
C ARG A 5 -4.72 -19.75 20.41
N GLY A 6 -6.04 -19.85 20.26
CA GLY A 6 -6.70 -21.00 19.65
C GLY A 6 -7.19 -20.75 18.23
N CYS A 7 -6.98 -19.56 17.67
CA CYS A 7 -7.40 -19.20 16.33
C CYS A 7 -6.17 -18.91 15.45
N GLU A 8 -6.06 -19.63 14.34
CA GLU A 8 -4.90 -19.59 13.45
C GLU A 8 -5.36 -19.36 12.01
N VAL A 9 -4.54 -18.64 11.23
CA VAL A 9 -4.70 -18.54 9.78
C VAL A 9 -3.64 -19.43 9.15
N GLY A 10 -4.04 -20.30 8.22
CA GLY A 10 -3.12 -21.26 7.59
C GLY A 10 -1.98 -20.54 6.85
N GLY A 11 -0.73 -20.97 7.09
CA GLY A 11 0.45 -20.39 6.47
C GLY A 11 1.69 -20.47 7.36
N HIS A 12 2.82 -20.02 6.83
CA HIS A 12 4.06 -19.86 7.58
C HIS A 12 4.61 -18.47 7.35
N TYR A 13 5.14 -17.86 8.41
CA TYR A 13 5.95 -16.67 8.26
C TYR A 13 7.27 -17.01 7.61
N ARG A 14 7.72 -16.14 6.70
CA ARG A 14 9.06 -16.20 6.13
C ARG A 14 9.86 -14.98 6.56
N TRP A 15 11.11 -15.23 6.91
CA TRP A 15 12.09 -14.18 7.12
C TRP A 15 12.35 -13.42 5.82
N THR A 16 12.30 -12.10 5.88
CA THR A 16 12.71 -11.21 4.80
C THR A 16 13.61 -10.14 5.41
N GLU A 17 14.86 -10.09 4.95
CA GLU A 17 15.76 -8.98 5.27
C GLU A 17 15.20 -7.70 4.66
N VAL A 18 15.21 -6.62 5.44
CA VAL A 18 14.88 -5.29 4.96
C VAL A 18 16.10 -4.40 5.15
N SER A 19 16.16 -3.27 4.44
CA SER A 19 17.25 -2.32 4.64
C SER A 19 17.35 -1.94 6.10
N ALA A 20 18.50 -2.26 6.72
CA ALA A 20 18.71 -2.03 8.13
C ALA A 20 18.48 -0.55 8.45
N LYS A 21 17.56 -0.28 9.37
CA LYS A 21 17.18 1.09 9.74
C LYS A 21 17.51 1.34 11.20
N HIS A 22 18.21 2.43 11.44
CA HIS A 22 18.55 2.92 12.78
C HIS A 22 17.70 4.14 13.09
N ASP A 23 16.96 4.10 14.20
CA ASP A 23 16.17 5.22 14.70
C ASP A 23 16.59 5.53 16.15
N GLU A 24 16.97 6.78 16.41
CA GLU A 24 17.17 7.31 17.75
C GLU A 24 16.05 8.30 18.08
N LEU A 25 15.36 8.06 19.19
CA LEU A 25 14.23 8.88 19.63
C LEU A 25 14.44 9.36 21.06
N GLU A 26 14.34 10.68 21.25
CA GLU A 26 14.26 11.28 22.59
C GLU A 26 12.79 11.56 22.98
N ILE A 27 12.40 11.15 24.18
CA ILE A 27 11.04 11.23 24.72
C ILE A 27 11.10 12.11 25.97
N ARG A 28 10.62 13.35 25.87
CA ARG A 28 10.84 14.36 26.93
C ARG A 28 9.65 14.55 27.87
N ASN A 29 8.48 14.02 27.50
CA ASN A 29 7.25 14.21 28.26
C ASN A 29 6.23 13.12 27.93
N ALA A 30 5.13 13.08 28.70
CA ALA A 30 4.07 12.10 28.49
C ALA A 30 3.44 12.18 27.09
N ARG A 31 3.29 13.38 26.50
CA ARG A 31 2.74 13.53 25.13
C ARG A 31 3.67 12.90 24.09
N ASP A 32 4.97 13.15 24.18
CA ASP A 32 5.98 12.53 23.31
C ASP A 32 5.94 11.00 23.45
N LEU A 33 5.80 10.51 24.69
CA LEU A 33 5.73 9.09 24.98
C LEU A 33 4.49 8.43 24.34
N TRP A 34 3.32 9.07 24.46
CA TRP A 34 2.08 8.60 23.83
C TRP A 34 2.13 8.67 22.30
N ALA A 35 2.86 9.63 21.73
CA ALA A 35 3.03 9.76 20.29
C ALA A 35 4.03 8.75 19.71
N LYS A 36 5.12 8.46 20.42
CA LYS A 36 6.25 7.65 19.93
C LYS A 36 6.17 6.18 20.36
N ILE A 37 5.58 5.87 21.53
CA ILE A 37 5.47 4.50 22.08
C ILE A 37 4.07 4.25 22.68
N PRO A 38 2.99 4.30 21.88
CA PRO A 38 1.61 4.29 22.38
C PRO A 38 1.23 3.03 23.19
N LEU A 39 1.79 1.87 22.85
CA LEU A 39 1.43 0.59 23.49
C LEU A 39 2.02 0.43 24.90
N ALA A 40 3.20 1.01 25.15
CA ALA A 40 3.88 0.92 26.45
C ALA A 40 3.79 2.23 27.26
N ALA A 41 3.25 3.31 26.67
CA ALA A 41 3.21 4.63 27.27
C ALA A 41 2.67 4.61 28.71
N ALA A 42 1.53 3.96 28.96
CA ALA A 42 0.94 3.89 30.30
C ALA A 42 1.88 3.35 31.39
N LYS A 43 2.84 2.47 31.04
CA LYS A 43 3.83 1.91 31.98
C LYS A 43 5.07 2.78 32.15
N LEU A 44 5.30 3.70 31.20
CA LEU A 44 6.53 4.50 31.10
C LEU A 44 6.31 5.98 31.47
N VAL A 45 5.06 6.44 31.61
CA VAL A 45 4.76 7.84 32.01
C VAL A 45 5.50 8.21 33.30
N SER A 46 5.40 7.38 34.34
CA SER A 46 6.06 7.66 35.62
C SER A 46 7.59 7.66 35.52
N VAL A 47 8.14 6.92 34.56
CA VAL A 47 9.58 6.86 34.30
C VAL A 47 10.06 8.17 33.67
N VAL A 48 9.36 8.66 32.65
CA VAL A 48 9.67 9.95 32.01
C VAL A 48 9.53 11.09 33.02
N GLU A 49 8.51 11.06 33.88
CA GLU A 49 8.32 12.07 34.93
C GLU A 49 9.44 12.05 35.99
N GLN A 50 9.95 10.87 36.35
CA GLN A 50 11.02 10.72 37.35
C GLN A 50 12.40 11.10 36.80
N HIS A 51 12.67 10.77 35.54
CA HIS A 51 14.01 10.91 34.94
C HIS A 51 14.13 12.04 33.92
N GLY A 52 13.05 12.74 33.60
CA GLY A 52 13.01 13.90 32.71
C GLY A 52 12.92 13.53 31.23
N ALA A 53 13.78 12.63 30.74
CA ALA A 53 13.75 12.15 29.37
C ALA A 53 14.11 10.66 29.27
N LEU A 54 13.61 10.01 28.22
CA LEU A 54 14.03 8.68 27.80
C LEU A 54 14.60 8.73 26.38
N HIS A 55 15.65 7.97 26.13
CA HIS A 55 16.30 7.79 24.84
C HIS A 55 16.05 6.35 24.39
N LEU A 56 15.48 6.19 23.21
CA LEU A 56 15.26 4.91 22.55
C LEU A 56 16.22 4.81 21.35
N ASP A 57 17.19 3.92 21.41
CA ASP A 57 17.97 3.44 20.25
C ASP A 57 17.30 2.15 19.75
N MET A 58 16.93 2.11 18.47
CA MET A 58 16.32 0.96 17.86
C MET A 58 16.98 0.65 16.52
N GLN A 59 17.33 -0.62 16.31
CA GLN A 59 17.87 -1.14 15.07
C GLN A 59 16.94 -2.19 14.50
N LEU A 60 16.33 -1.90 13.35
CA LEU A 60 15.48 -2.83 12.61
C LEU A 60 16.31 -3.55 11.54
N VAL A 61 16.15 -4.87 11.42
CA VAL A 61 16.97 -5.72 10.53
C VAL A 61 16.17 -6.54 9.52
N GLY A 62 14.87 -6.73 9.77
CA GLY A 62 14.01 -7.48 8.86
C GLY A 62 12.62 -7.70 9.44
N GLN A 63 11.89 -8.59 8.79
CA GLN A 63 10.55 -8.94 9.22
C GLN A 63 10.25 -10.42 8.96
N TYR A 64 9.40 -10.98 9.82
CA TYR A 64 8.65 -12.19 9.51
C TYR A 64 7.33 -11.79 8.87
N ALA A 65 7.16 -12.08 7.60
CA ALA A 65 5.93 -11.79 6.86
C ALA A 65 5.21 -13.08 6.45
N GLY A 66 3.90 -13.11 6.60
CA GLY A 66 3.07 -14.19 6.03
C GLY A 66 3.01 -14.10 4.51
N VAL A 67 2.71 -15.20 3.82
CA VAL A 67 2.37 -15.16 2.39
C VAL A 67 1.06 -14.37 2.25
N SER A 68 1.13 -13.17 1.68
CA SER A 68 0.03 -12.19 1.60
C SER A 68 -1.22 -12.71 0.88
N VAL A 69 -2.10 -13.35 1.64
CA VAL A 69 -3.52 -13.44 1.31
C VAL A 69 -4.23 -12.52 2.30
N ALA A 70 -5.08 -11.61 1.80
CA ALA A 70 -5.94 -10.82 2.68
C ALA A 70 -6.68 -11.79 3.62
N PRO A 71 -6.61 -11.59 4.95
CA PRO A 71 -7.18 -12.54 5.88
C PRO A 71 -8.67 -12.65 5.65
N ALA A 72 -9.18 -13.87 5.61
CA ALA A 72 -10.59 -14.14 5.38
C ALA A 72 -11.12 -15.04 6.50
N ARG A 73 -12.37 -14.82 6.93
CA ARG A 73 -12.96 -15.56 8.07
C ARG A 73 -12.97 -17.07 7.85
N ASP A 74 -13.08 -17.52 6.60
CA ASP A 74 -13.07 -18.93 6.21
C ASP A 74 -11.68 -19.57 6.22
N LEU A 75 -10.61 -18.77 6.22
CA LEU A 75 -9.23 -19.23 6.37
C LEU A 75 -8.80 -19.39 7.84
N LEU A 76 -9.61 -18.88 8.78
CA LEU A 76 -9.37 -19.00 10.20
C LEU A 76 -9.80 -20.38 10.72
N GLN A 77 -8.91 -21.04 11.43
CA GLN A 77 -9.11 -22.39 11.96
C GLN A 77 -8.90 -22.40 13.46
N GLY A 78 -9.72 -23.20 14.15
CA GLY A 78 -9.59 -23.44 15.58
C GLY A 78 -10.74 -22.85 16.39
N ARG A 79 -10.45 -22.42 17.62
CA ARG A 79 -11.45 -21.98 18.61
C ARG A 79 -11.47 -20.46 18.70
N ARG A 80 -12.67 -19.90 18.86
CA ARG A 80 -12.92 -18.47 19.05
C ARG A 80 -12.53 -17.61 17.84
N CYS A 81 -12.38 -18.19 16.66
CA CYS A 81 -12.04 -17.44 15.44
C CYS A 81 -13.14 -16.47 15.00
N GLU A 82 -14.38 -16.71 15.41
CA GLU A 82 -15.51 -15.81 15.23
C GLU A 82 -15.29 -14.45 15.91
N GLU A 83 -14.53 -14.40 17.01
CA GLU A 83 -14.20 -13.18 17.75
C GLU A 83 -13.03 -12.41 17.13
N ALA A 84 -12.30 -13.01 16.19
CA ALA A 84 -11.14 -12.38 15.57
C ALA A 84 -11.56 -11.18 14.71
N THR A 85 -10.86 -10.06 14.90
CA THR A 85 -11.03 -8.82 14.11
C THR A 85 -9.83 -8.55 13.21
N HIS A 86 -8.65 -9.03 13.59
CA HIS A 86 -7.41 -8.89 12.83
C HIS A 86 -6.61 -10.20 12.90
N VAL A 87 -5.73 -10.40 11.92
CA VAL A 87 -4.61 -11.35 12.01
C VAL A 87 -3.30 -10.60 12.08
N VAL A 88 -2.25 -11.25 12.58
CA VAL A 88 -0.89 -10.72 12.47
C VAL A 88 -0.43 -10.93 11.02
N GLY A 89 -0.07 -9.87 10.32
CA GLY A 89 0.40 -9.92 8.93
C GLY A 89 1.92 -9.95 8.83
N SER A 90 2.58 -9.10 9.61
CA SER A 90 4.03 -9.04 9.70
C SER A 90 4.49 -8.75 11.13
N LEU A 91 5.71 -9.20 11.42
CA LEU A 91 6.42 -8.93 12.66
C LEU A 91 7.77 -8.32 12.30
N MET A 92 7.97 -7.05 12.60
CA MET A 92 9.26 -6.40 12.40
C MET A 92 10.21 -6.76 13.54
N VAL A 93 11.44 -7.07 13.16
CA VAL A 93 12.44 -7.68 14.03
C VAL A 93 13.69 -6.83 14.07
N GLY A 94 14.32 -6.77 15.24
CA GLY A 94 15.56 -6.05 15.46
C GLY A 94 16.02 -6.11 16.91
N ALA A 95 16.55 -5.01 17.42
CA ALA A 95 16.91 -4.82 18.81
C ALA A 95 16.62 -3.38 19.25
N PHE A 96 16.46 -3.18 20.56
CA PHE A 96 16.30 -1.84 21.13
C PHE A 96 16.96 -1.69 22.49
N GLU A 97 17.32 -0.44 22.79
CA GLU A 97 17.74 0.03 24.10
C GLU A 97 16.93 1.28 24.48
N LEU A 98 16.34 1.28 25.67
CA LEU A 98 15.61 2.39 26.25
C LEU A 98 16.28 2.82 27.55
N SER A 99 16.83 4.03 27.60
CA SER A 99 17.60 4.53 28.74
C SER A 99 17.19 5.94 29.13
N SER A 100 17.44 6.34 30.38
CA SER A 100 17.22 7.73 30.83
C SER A 100 18.45 8.63 30.70
N THR A 101 19.53 8.18 30.06
CA THR A 101 20.79 8.92 29.89
C THR A 101 21.27 8.83 28.44
N THR A 102 21.82 9.92 27.91
CA THR A 102 22.32 9.97 26.52
C THR A 102 23.68 9.28 26.37
N GLY A 103 23.81 8.34 25.44
CA GLY A 103 25.04 8.13 24.66
C GLY A 103 26.29 7.63 25.40
N GLY A 104 26.18 6.60 26.23
CA GLY A 104 27.34 5.84 26.72
C GLY A 104 27.42 4.48 26.04
N SER A 105 28.55 4.14 25.40
CA SER A 105 28.83 2.77 24.96
C SER A 105 28.97 1.86 26.19
N PHE A 106 27.85 1.32 26.65
CA PHE A 106 27.83 0.32 27.70
C PHE A 106 28.29 -1.00 27.08
N LYS A 107 29.57 -1.34 27.29
CA LYS A 107 30.09 -2.65 26.92
C LYS A 107 29.23 -3.73 27.58
N ALA A 108 28.35 -4.34 26.80
CA ALA A 108 27.59 -5.53 27.15
C ALA A 108 28.57 -6.62 27.56
N GLY A 109 28.71 -6.80 28.87
CA GLY A 109 29.57 -7.79 29.48
C GLY A 109 28.77 -8.57 30.51
N ALA A 110 27.81 -9.38 30.04
CA ALA A 110 27.34 -10.59 30.70
C ALA A 110 26.25 -11.23 29.83
N GLU A 111 26.51 -12.46 29.38
CA GLU A 111 25.50 -13.37 28.84
C GLU A 111 24.32 -13.48 29.81
N VAL A 112 23.10 -13.17 29.35
CA VAL A 112 21.88 -13.60 30.02
C VAL A 112 21.11 -14.46 29.03
N HIS A 113 21.40 -15.75 29.06
CA HIS A 113 20.59 -16.76 28.42
C HIS A 113 19.18 -16.77 29.03
N GLY A 114 18.16 -16.70 28.18
CA GLY A 114 16.88 -17.36 28.42
C GLY A 114 15.72 -16.45 28.83
N ALA A 115 14.69 -16.52 27.99
CA ALA A 115 13.30 -16.15 28.20
C ALA A 115 12.82 -15.95 29.67
N GLY A 116 12.25 -14.77 29.92
CA GLY A 116 11.32 -14.52 31.03
C GLY A 116 11.93 -13.81 32.23
N ALA A 117 11.28 -12.70 32.61
CA ALA A 117 11.35 -12.01 33.90
C ALA A 117 12.50 -12.46 34.85
N GLY A 118 13.65 -11.78 34.78
CA GLY A 118 14.78 -12.04 35.68
C GLY A 118 15.71 -10.85 35.79
N VAL A 119 15.78 -10.28 36.99
CA VAL A 119 16.66 -9.17 37.38
C VAL A 119 18.12 -9.63 37.31
N GLY A 120 18.87 -9.14 36.32
CA GLY A 120 20.34 -9.18 36.28
C GLY A 120 20.90 -7.89 36.86
N ALA A 121 21.67 -7.97 37.94
CA ALA A 121 22.13 -6.82 38.72
C ALA A 121 23.36 -6.14 38.08
N SER A 122 23.16 -5.29 37.09
CA SER A 122 24.01 -4.13 36.83
C SER A 122 23.39 -2.91 37.53
N ARG A 123 24.16 -2.19 38.36
CA ARG A 123 23.69 -0.92 38.92
C ARG A 123 23.65 0.12 37.79
N HIS A 124 22.49 0.27 37.17
CA HIS A 124 22.20 1.37 36.27
C HIS A 124 21.89 2.62 37.11
N GLU A 125 22.59 3.73 36.86
CA GLU A 125 22.13 5.04 37.33
C GLU A 125 20.98 5.49 36.41
N GLY A 126 19.75 5.22 36.82
CA GLY A 126 18.55 5.61 36.08
C GLY A 126 17.74 4.43 35.55
N TYR A 127 16.81 4.71 34.64
CA TYR A 127 15.97 3.72 34.01
C TYR A 127 16.66 3.11 32.79
N TYR A 128 16.58 1.78 32.67
CA TYR A 128 17.15 1.02 31.56
C TYR A 128 16.25 -0.18 31.22
N SER A 129 16.00 -0.40 29.93
CA SER A 129 15.29 -1.56 29.39
C SER A 129 15.82 -1.86 27.99
N SER A 130 16.17 -3.10 27.71
CA SER A 130 16.61 -3.51 26.37
C SER A 130 16.08 -4.90 26.00
N ASP A 131 16.06 -5.17 24.71
CA ASP A 131 15.84 -6.49 24.13
C ASP A 131 16.71 -6.59 22.87
N GLY A 132 17.56 -7.62 22.81
CA GLY A 132 18.61 -7.73 21.81
C GLY A 132 19.75 -6.73 22.01
N ASN A 133 20.66 -6.64 21.03
CA ASN A 133 21.78 -5.71 21.01
C ASN A 133 21.82 -4.91 19.68
N PRO A 134 21.46 -3.62 19.68
CA PRO A 134 21.49 -2.77 18.49
C PRO A 134 22.86 -2.74 17.78
N ASP A 135 23.98 -2.76 18.53
CA ASP A 135 25.33 -2.81 17.95
C ASP A 135 25.62 -4.14 17.23
N SER A 136 25.18 -5.27 17.81
CA SER A 136 25.28 -6.57 17.14
C SER A 136 24.51 -6.56 15.82
N CYS A 137 23.36 -5.89 15.78
CA CYS A 137 22.51 -5.75 14.60
C CYS A 137 23.11 -4.85 13.51
N ARG A 138 23.99 -3.91 13.88
CA ARG A 138 24.70 -3.02 12.96
C ARG A 138 25.84 -3.73 12.22
N SER A 139 26.36 -4.85 12.74
CA SER A 139 27.46 -5.58 12.10
C SER A 139 26.98 -6.32 10.85
N GLN A 140 27.40 -5.85 9.67
CA GLN A 140 27.04 -6.38 8.34
C GLN A 140 27.64 -7.78 8.03
N GLN A 141 27.52 -8.74 8.95
CA GLN A 141 27.84 -10.14 8.64
C GLN A 141 26.56 -10.95 8.56
N SER A 142 26.02 -10.97 7.32
CA SER A 142 25.12 -11.98 6.80
C SER A 142 25.55 -13.37 7.25
N TYR A 143 24.95 -13.87 8.33
CA TYR A 143 24.96 -15.28 8.68
C TYR A 143 23.52 -15.77 8.63
N SER A 144 23.14 -16.28 7.46
CA SER A 144 21.84 -16.89 7.11
C SER A 144 20.79 -15.97 6.47
N SER A 145 20.52 -16.20 5.19
CA SER A 145 19.38 -15.62 4.46
C SER A 145 18.00 -16.13 4.94
N TYR A 146 17.95 -16.89 6.04
CA TYR A 146 16.74 -17.59 6.51
C TYR A 146 16.28 -17.18 7.92
N ALA A 147 17.08 -16.41 8.67
CA ALA A 147 16.73 -15.95 10.02
C ALA A 147 17.57 -14.73 10.45
N PRO A 148 17.06 -13.88 11.37
CA PRO A 148 17.83 -12.79 11.97
C PRO A 148 18.97 -13.30 12.88
N PRO A 149 20.04 -12.51 13.08
CA PRO A 149 21.09 -12.81 14.05
C PRO A 149 20.52 -13.06 15.45
N GLU A 150 21.15 -13.94 16.26
CA GLU A 150 20.63 -14.33 17.60
C GLU A 150 20.41 -13.13 18.53
N ASP A 151 21.26 -12.11 18.48
CA ASP A 151 21.14 -10.90 19.28
C ASP A 151 20.18 -9.84 18.68
N CYS A 152 19.48 -10.17 17.60
CA CYS A 152 18.66 -9.24 16.79
C CYS A 152 17.28 -9.81 16.47
N GLN A 153 16.71 -10.57 17.41
CA GLN A 153 15.43 -11.27 17.22
C GLN A 153 14.26 -10.64 17.97
N SER A 154 14.45 -9.45 18.54
CA SER A 154 13.45 -8.77 19.34
C SER A 154 12.32 -8.24 18.46
N LEU A 155 11.08 -8.40 18.91
CA LEU A 155 9.89 -7.95 18.19
C LEU A 155 9.67 -6.46 18.45
N LEU A 156 9.89 -5.64 17.43
CA LEU A 156 9.80 -4.18 17.53
C LEU A 156 8.42 -3.67 17.16
N GLN A 157 7.79 -4.26 16.14
CA GLN A 157 6.48 -3.85 15.66
C GLN A 157 5.67 -5.06 15.16
N ILE A 158 4.36 -5.01 15.40
CA ILE A 158 3.39 -5.99 14.90
C ILE A 158 2.47 -5.25 13.93
N GLU A 159 2.39 -5.72 12.69
CA GLU A 159 1.40 -5.26 11.72
C GLU A 159 0.18 -6.16 11.76
N LEU A 160 -1.00 -5.55 11.89
CA LEU A 160 -2.27 -6.24 11.96
C LEU A 160 -3.04 -6.03 10.65
N LEU A 161 -3.47 -7.13 10.03
CA LEU A 161 -4.35 -7.11 8.87
C LEU A 161 -5.79 -7.31 9.33
N GLU A 162 -6.67 -6.38 8.97
CA GLU A 162 -8.09 -6.45 9.32
C GLU A 162 -8.77 -7.65 8.63
N ILE A 163 -9.54 -8.42 9.41
CA ILE A 163 -10.41 -9.48 8.87
C ILE A 163 -11.72 -8.80 8.42
N PRO A 164 -12.02 -8.78 7.11
CA PRO A 164 -13.23 -8.16 6.62
C PRO A 164 -14.45 -8.85 7.24
N VAL A 165 -15.41 -8.05 7.68
CA VAL A 165 -16.70 -8.56 8.17
C VAL A 165 -17.39 -9.22 6.98
N SER A 166 -17.75 -10.50 7.12
CA SER A 166 -18.49 -11.22 6.08
C SER A 166 -19.88 -10.59 5.92
N VAL A 167 -20.00 -9.63 5.00
CA VAL A 167 -21.27 -9.25 4.41
C VAL A 167 -21.65 -10.43 3.51
N PRO A 168 -22.88 -10.97 3.57
CA PRO A 168 -23.29 -12.02 2.66
C PRO A 168 -22.96 -11.58 1.24
N ALA A 169 -22.19 -12.40 0.52
CA ALA A 169 -21.81 -12.12 -0.85
C ALA A 169 -23.04 -11.67 -1.63
N ALA A 170 -23.14 -10.37 -1.90
CA ALA A 170 -24.13 -9.90 -2.82
C ALA A 170 -23.81 -10.62 -4.12
N GLN A 171 -24.74 -11.42 -4.62
CA GLN A 171 -24.76 -11.87 -6.02
C GLN A 171 -25.07 -10.65 -6.90
N GLY A 172 -24.29 -9.59 -6.70
CA GLY A 172 -24.62 -8.25 -7.09
C GLY A 172 -24.12 -7.99 -8.49
N ARG A 173 -24.86 -7.15 -9.19
CA ARG A 173 -24.50 -6.70 -10.53
C ARG A 173 -23.69 -5.42 -10.40
N CYS A 174 -22.62 -5.30 -11.17
CA CYS A 174 -21.90 -4.03 -11.30
C CYS A 174 -22.64 -3.08 -12.26
N PRO A 175 -22.45 -1.76 -12.08
CA PRO A 175 -22.73 -0.79 -13.14
C PRO A 175 -22.11 -1.20 -14.49
N SER A 176 -22.67 -0.75 -15.60
CA SER A 176 -22.29 -1.23 -16.95
C SER A 176 -20.86 -0.88 -17.36
N ASP A 177 -20.28 0.12 -16.72
CA ASP A 177 -18.91 0.64 -16.86
C ASP A 177 -17.91 -0.03 -15.89
N MET A 178 -18.37 -0.96 -15.06
CA MET A 178 -17.57 -1.64 -14.04
C MET A 178 -17.60 -3.16 -14.22
N VAL A 179 -16.52 -3.79 -13.80
CA VAL A 179 -16.31 -5.24 -13.83
C VAL A 179 -16.48 -5.79 -12.42
N LEU A 180 -17.22 -6.90 -12.30
CA LEU A 180 -17.31 -7.65 -11.04
C LEU A 180 -16.03 -8.42 -10.80
N ILE A 181 -15.38 -8.14 -9.67
CA ILE A 181 -14.18 -8.83 -9.21
C ILE A 181 -14.57 -9.76 -8.07
N GLU A 182 -14.40 -11.06 -8.29
CA GLU A 182 -14.62 -12.04 -7.22
C GLU A 182 -13.43 -11.97 -6.26
N PHE A 183 -13.70 -11.50 -5.04
CA PHE A 183 -12.71 -11.35 -4.00
C PHE A 183 -12.79 -12.51 -3.02
N ALA A 184 -11.67 -12.86 -2.38
CA ALA A 184 -11.67 -13.89 -1.35
C ALA A 184 -12.69 -13.57 -0.23
N ALA A 185 -13.20 -14.60 0.45
CA ALA A 185 -14.23 -14.49 1.51
C ALA A 185 -15.65 -14.10 1.07
N GLY A 186 -15.92 -13.97 -0.23
CA GLY A 186 -17.26 -13.57 -0.74
C GLY A 186 -17.52 -12.06 -0.74
N SER A 187 -16.51 -11.25 -0.41
CA SER A 187 -16.59 -9.77 -0.43
C SER A 187 -16.33 -9.21 -1.84
N ASN A 188 -17.10 -9.68 -2.82
CA ASN A 188 -16.97 -9.20 -4.21
C ASN A 188 -17.10 -7.67 -4.28
N PHE A 189 -16.41 -7.05 -5.23
CA PHE A 189 -16.49 -5.62 -5.48
C PHE A 189 -16.55 -5.36 -6.99
N CYS A 190 -16.95 -4.15 -7.36
CA CYS A 190 -16.94 -3.65 -8.73
C CYS A 190 -15.74 -2.72 -8.90
N LEU A 191 -15.06 -2.82 -10.03
CA LEU A 191 -13.96 -1.93 -10.38
C LEU A 191 -14.19 -1.38 -11.79
N ASP A 192 -13.92 -0.09 -12.01
CA ASP A 192 -13.97 0.51 -13.33
C ASP A 192 -13.10 -0.28 -14.32
N GLN A 193 -13.65 -0.54 -15.50
CA GLN A 193 -12.97 -1.36 -16.51
C GLN A 193 -11.65 -0.72 -16.97
N HIS A 194 -11.64 0.61 -17.06
CA HIS A 194 -10.51 1.44 -17.47
C HIS A 194 -10.29 2.59 -16.48
N GLU A 195 -9.18 3.30 -16.62
CA GLU A 195 -8.93 4.57 -15.92
C GLU A 195 -10.01 5.60 -16.26
N VAL A 196 -10.38 6.47 -15.31
CA VAL A 196 -11.35 7.54 -15.56
C VAL A 196 -10.82 8.44 -16.67
N THR A 197 -11.60 8.66 -17.71
CA THR A 197 -11.21 9.48 -18.87
C THR A 197 -11.43 10.97 -18.61
N VAL A 198 -10.71 11.80 -19.38
CA VAL A 198 -10.91 13.26 -19.42
C VAL A 198 -12.38 13.62 -19.68
N ARG A 199 -13.05 12.90 -20.60
CA ARG A 199 -14.46 13.14 -20.90
C ARG A 199 -15.35 12.89 -19.69
N GLU A 200 -15.19 11.76 -19.01
CA GLU A 200 -16.04 11.40 -17.86
C GLU A 200 -15.85 12.38 -16.70
N TYR A 201 -14.61 12.79 -16.45
CA TYR A 201 -14.31 13.81 -15.46
C TYR A 201 -14.91 15.18 -15.83
N ALA A 202 -14.78 15.60 -17.10
CA ALA A 202 -15.37 16.84 -17.59
C ALA A 202 -16.90 16.84 -17.51
N ASP A 203 -17.55 15.70 -17.78
CA ASP A 203 -19.00 15.53 -17.63
C ASP A 203 -19.43 15.74 -16.16
N CYS A 204 -18.62 15.32 -15.17
CA CYS A 204 -18.86 15.62 -13.74
C CYS A 204 -18.59 17.09 -13.37
N ALA A 205 -17.56 17.71 -13.95
CA ALA A 205 -17.24 19.12 -13.71
C ALA A 205 -18.35 20.04 -14.27
N ALA A 206 -18.93 19.67 -15.43
CA ALA A 206 -20.02 20.41 -16.06
C ALA A 206 -21.32 20.43 -15.22
N SER A 207 -21.55 19.43 -14.37
CA SER A 207 -22.66 19.42 -13.41
C SER A 207 -22.33 20.14 -12.09
N HIS A 208 -21.15 20.77 -11.97
CA HIS A 208 -20.61 21.40 -10.76
C HIS A 208 -20.49 20.47 -9.55
N THR A 209 -20.47 19.15 -9.77
CA THR A 209 -20.29 18.16 -8.69
C THR A 209 -18.81 17.85 -8.45
N CYS A 210 -17.99 17.98 -9.50
CA CYS A 210 -16.53 17.91 -9.44
C CYS A 210 -15.92 19.29 -9.72
N SER A 211 -14.69 19.52 -9.27
CA SER A 211 -13.89 20.65 -9.76
C SER A 211 -13.38 20.39 -11.18
N GLU A 212 -12.95 21.43 -11.88
CA GLU A 212 -12.27 21.26 -13.16
C GLU A 212 -10.91 20.56 -12.97
N ALA A 213 -10.54 19.74 -13.95
CA ALA A 213 -9.24 19.07 -13.96
C ALA A 213 -8.13 20.13 -14.11
N PRO A 214 -7.11 20.15 -13.23
CA PRO A 214 -6.05 21.14 -13.32
C PRO A 214 -5.22 21.01 -14.61
N ALA A 215 -4.76 22.16 -15.10
CA ALA A 215 -3.94 22.27 -16.31
C ALA A 215 -2.45 22.02 -16.08
N THR A 216 -2.02 21.93 -14.81
CA THR A 216 -0.61 21.97 -14.41
C THR A 216 -0.28 20.86 -13.42
N VAL A 217 0.98 20.47 -13.38
CA VAL A 217 1.51 19.60 -12.33
C VAL A 217 1.75 20.39 -11.05
N HIS A 218 1.98 19.68 -9.94
CA HIS A 218 2.36 20.27 -8.65
C HIS A 218 2.81 19.20 -7.66
N TRP A 219 3.93 19.43 -6.99
CA TRP A 219 4.35 18.69 -5.80
C TRP A 219 5.16 19.60 -4.87
N PRO A 220 5.34 19.24 -3.59
CA PRO A 220 6.16 20.02 -2.67
C PRO A 220 7.58 20.20 -3.23
N GLY A 221 7.98 21.47 -3.43
CA GLY A 221 9.32 21.81 -3.93
C GLY A 221 9.48 21.81 -5.44
N ILE A 222 8.39 21.72 -6.21
CA ILE A 222 8.43 21.84 -7.68
C ILE A 222 9.06 23.18 -8.11
N VAL A 223 9.89 23.15 -9.15
CA VAL A 223 10.54 24.33 -9.74
C VAL A 223 9.97 24.68 -11.12
N ASP A 224 10.24 25.89 -11.61
CA ASP A 224 9.71 26.39 -12.88
C ASP A 224 10.12 25.52 -14.07
N GLU A 225 11.35 24.98 -14.08
CA GLU A 225 11.82 24.10 -15.15
C GLU A 225 11.03 22.78 -15.21
N GLU A 226 10.51 22.29 -14.08
CA GLU A 226 9.67 21.11 -14.04
C GLU A 226 8.25 21.43 -14.53
N HIS A 227 7.73 22.61 -14.22
CA HIS A 227 6.48 23.10 -14.80
C HIS A 227 6.58 23.19 -16.34
N ASP A 228 7.63 23.80 -16.86
CA ASP A 228 7.90 23.89 -18.30
C ASP A 228 7.97 22.52 -18.97
N ARG A 229 8.50 21.51 -18.25
CA ARG A 229 8.64 20.14 -18.75
C ARG A 229 7.32 19.36 -18.75
N PHE A 230 6.45 19.57 -17.76
CA PHE A 230 5.36 18.62 -17.48
C PHE A 230 3.95 19.18 -17.55
N ASP A 231 3.73 20.50 -17.46
CA ASP A 231 2.38 21.09 -17.44
C ASP A 231 1.59 20.73 -18.71
N ASP A 232 2.24 20.73 -19.88
CA ASP A 232 1.58 20.41 -21.15
C ASP A 232 1.19 18.94 -21.36
N LEU A 233 1.65 18.08 -20.45
CA LEU A 233 1.27 16.68 -20.39
C LEU A 233 0.02 16.45 -19.54
N CYS A 234 -0.45 17.45 -18.80
CA CYS A 234 -1.76 17.40 -18.17
C CYS A 234 -2.87 17.34 -19.25
N ASN A 235 -3.71 16.34 -19.13
CA ASN A 235 -4.68 15.89 -20.12
C ASN A 235 -5.98 16.68 -20.14
N GLN A 236 -6.15 17.70 -19.27
CA GLN A 236 -7.35 18.59 -19.15
C GLN A 236 -8.13 18.73 -20.46
N ASP A 237 -9.45 19.01 -20.45
CA ASP A 237 -10.26 18.97 -21.68
C ASP A 237 -9.81 19.95 -22.78
N ARG A 238 -8.83 19.53 -23.58
CA ARG A 238 -8.27 20.19 -24.77
C ARG A 238 -8.96 19.64 -26.04
N GLY A 239 -10.07 18.90 -25.91
CA GLY A 239 -10.83 18.27 -27.01
C GLY A 239 -10.19 17.02 -27.63
N THR A 240 -8.88 17.02 -27.89
CA THR A 240 -8.17 15.89 -28.54
C THR A 240 -7.87 14.73 -27.60
N ARG A 241 -7.84 14.97 -26.29
CA ARG A 241 -7.47 13.98 -25.25
C ARG A 241 -8.66 13.41 -24.48
N ARG A 242 -9.89 13.58 -24.99
CA ARG A 242 -11.12 13.16 -24.30
C ARG A 242 -11.19 11.68 -23.90
N LYS A 243 -10.44 10.80 -24.58
CA LYS A 243 -10.34 9.36 -24.28
C LYS A 243 -9.10 8.97 -23.47
N HIS A 244 -8.21 9.91 -23.19
CA HIS A 244 -7.05 9.66 -22.33
C HIS A 244 -7.50 9.65 -20.87
N PRO A 245 -6.74 9.00 -19.96
CA PRO A 245 -7.01 9.10 -18.54
C PRO A 245 -6.95 10.56 -18.08
N VAL A 246 -7.88 10.96 -17.22
CA VAL A 246 -7.74 12.21 -16.49
C VAL A 246 -6.53 12.07 -15.55
N ASN A 247 -5.68 13.09 -15.55
CA ASN A 247 -4.45 13.15 -14.76
C ASN A 247 -4.33 14.50 -14.07
N CYS A 248 -3.21 14.74 -13.37
CA CYS A 248 -2.95 16.00 -12.66
C CYS A 248 -4.02 16.34 -11.61
N LEU A 249 -4.64 15.31 -11.02
CA LEU A 249 -5.61 15.42 -9.92
C LEU A 249 -4.92 15.15 -8.59
N THR A 250 -5.28 15.90 -7.56
CA THR A 250 -4.95 15.50 -6.18
C THR A 250 -5.75 14.27 -5.77
N TRP A 251 -5.33 13.60 -4.70
CA TRP A 251 -6.08 12.50 -4.13
C TRP A 251 -7.50 12.90 -3.74
N ASP A 252 -7.68 14.09 -3.16
CA ASP A 252 -9.00 14.60 -2.76
C ASP A 252 -9.91 14.84 -3.96
N GLN A 253 -9.37 15.33 -5.09
CA GLN A 253 -10.14 15.48 -6.33
C GLN A 253 -10.55 14.13 -6.91
N ALA A 254 -9.64 13.16 -6.92
CA ALA A 254 -9.92 11.80 -7.38
C ALA A 254 -10.99 11.11 -6.51
N ALA A 255 -10.84 11.18 -5.19
CA ALA A 255 -11.80 10.64 -4.25
C ALA A 255 -13.17 11.33 -4.35
N SER A 256 -13.20 12.64 -4.55
CA SER A 256 -14.45 13.40 -4.73
C SER A 256 -15.17 13.03 -6.01
N TYR A 257 -14.44 12.81 -7.11
CA TYR A 257 -15.02 12.29 -8.35
C TYR A 257 -15.67 10.92 -8.14
N CYS A 258 -14.96 9.95 -7.54
CA CYS A 258 -15.58 8.65 -7.30
C CYS A 258 -16.85 8.77 -6.45
N ARG A 259 -16.84 9.58 -5.39
CA ARG A 259 -18.02 9.82 -4.55
C ARG A 259 -19.18 10.43 -5.33
N ALA A 260 -18.91 11.39 -6.21
CA ALA A 260 -19.92 11.99 -7.08
C ALA A 260 -20.61 10.96 -7.99
N GLN A 261 -19.88 9.91 -8.37
CA GLN A 261 -20.40 8.79 -9.16
C GLN A 261 -21.05 7.67 -8.32
N ASN A 262 -21.23 7.86 -7.00
CA ASN A 262 -21.64 6.82 -6.04
C ASN A 262 -20.66 5.63 -5.97
N LYS A 263 -19.38 5.90 -6.19
CA LYS A 263 -18.25 4.98 -6.10
C LYS A 263 -17.28 5.45 -5.00
N ARG A 264 -16.13 4.81 -4.89
CA ARG A 264 -14.99 5.18 -4.04
C ARG A 264 -13.67 4.87 -4.77
N LEU A 265 -12.54 5.32 -4.24
CA LEU A 265 -11.25 4.80 -4.70
C LEU A 265 -11.12 3.32 -4.28
N PRO A 266 -10.44 2.47 -5.07
CA PRO A 266 -10.12 1.11 -4.66
C PRO A 266 -9.17 1.12 -3.47
N THR A 267 -9.32 0.16 -2.56
CA THR A 267 -8.26 -0.13 -1.59
C THR A 267 -7.06 -0.75 -2.31
N SER A 268 -5.88 -0.67 -1.70
CA SER A 268 -4.67 -1.33 -2.18
C SER A 268 -4.85 -2.85 -2.31
N ALA A 269 -5.60 -3.47 -1.40
CA ALA A 269 -5.90 -4.90 -1.45
C ALA A 269 -6.80 -5.25 -2.66
N GLU A 270 -7.84 -4.45 -2.91
CA GLU A 270 -8.71 -4.62 -4.08
C GLU A 270 -7.95 -4.42 -5.38
N TRP A 271 -7.15 -3.36 -5.48
CA TRP A 271 -6.37 -3.05 -6.68
C TRP A 271 -5.38 -4.18 -7.01
N ARG A 272 -4.56 -4.59 -6.02
CA ARG A 272 -3.58 -5.67 -6.20
C ARG A 272 -4.25 -6.99 -6.55
N TRP A 273 -5.37 -7.32 -5.92
CA TRP A 273 -6.10 -8.55 -6.22
C TRP A 273 -6.65 -8.55 -7.65
N ALA A 274 -7.24 -7.43 -8.08
CA ALA A 274 -7.73 -7.27 -9.43
C ALA A 274 -6.59 -7.40 -10.46
N ALA A 275 -5.48 -6.69 -10.24
CA ALA A 275 -4.28 -6.74 -11.08
C ALA A 275 -3.70 -8.16 -11.15
N SER A 276 -3.47 -8.82 -10.01
CA SER A 276 -2.90 -10.17 -9.96
C SER A 276 -3.84 -11.28 -10.47
N GLY A 277 -5.04 -10.96 -10.97
CA GLY A 277 -5.99 -11.97 -11.43
C GLY A 277 -6.55 -12.83 -10.30
N GLY A 278 -6.62 -12.27 -9.09
CA GLY A 278 -7.03 -12.91 -7.86
C GLY A 278 -6.09 -14.04 -7.44
N GLN A 279 -6.64 -15.25 -7.24
CA GLN A 279 -5.87 -16.42 -6.83
C GLN A 279 -4.78 -16.88 -7.81
N GLN A 280 -4.78 -16.38 -9.05
CA GLN A 280 -3.71 -16.68 -10.01
C GLN A 280 -2.39 -16.02 -9.62
N ASN A 281 -2.43 -14.98 -8.78
CA ASN A 281 -1.27 -14.25 -8.29
C ASN A 281 -0.27 -13.86 -9.39
N ARG A 282 -0.80 -13.33 -10.51
CA ARG A 282 -0.02 -12.99 -11.70
C ARG A 282 1.04 -11.93 -11.40
N THR A 283 2.21 -12.08 -12.00
CA THR A 283 3.31 -11.12 -11.89
C THR A 283 2.91 -9.75 -12.45
N PHE A 284 2.30 -9.71 -13.63
CA PHE A 284 1.75 -8.50 -14.26
C PHE A 284 0.24 -8.62 -14.43
N PRO A 285 -0.49 -7.52 -14.66
CA PRO A 285 -1.93 -7.58 -14.87
C PRO A 285 -2.38 -8.58 -15.95
N TRP A 286 -1.64 -8.61 -17.07
CA TRP A 286 -1.89 -9.50 -18.20
C TRP A 286 -1.40 -10.94 -17.99
N GLY A 287 -0.48 -11.21 -17.07
CA GLY A 287 0.08 -12.54 -16.85
C GLY A 287 1.57 -12.53 -16.53
N GLU A 288 2.29 -13.53 -17.04
CA GLU A 288 3.72 -13.75 -16.78
C GLU A 288 4.63 -13.26 -17.92
N ASP A 289 4.04 -12.90 -19.07
CA ASP A 289 4.79 -12.43 -20.22
C ASP A 289 5.46 -11.09 -19.90
N ALA A 290 6.74 -10.96 -20.30
CA ALA A 290 7.51 -9.74 -20.10
C ALA A 290 6.79 -8.50 -20.71
N PRO A 291 6.88 -7.33 -20.07
CA PRO A 291 6.29 -6.11 -20.61
C PRO A 291 6.78 -5.81 -22.03
N SER A 292 5.86 -5.38 -22.89
CA SER A 292 6.18 -5.00 -24.27
C SER A 292 5.22 -3.93 -24.75
N ALA A 293 5.57 -3.25 -25.85
CA ALA A 293 4.73 -2.26 -26.52
C ALA A 293 3.34 -2.75 -26.97
N LYS A 294 3.03 -4.06 -26.87
CA LYS A 294 1.68 -4.60 -27.09
C LYS A 294 0.86 -4.74 -25.82
N HIS A 295 1.53 -4.87 -24.67
CA HIS A 295 0.92 -5.11 -23.37
C HIS A 295 0.58 -3.80 -22.66
N VAL A 296 1.40 -2.76 -22.80
CA VAL A 296 1.37 -1.62 -21.89
C VAL A 296 1.85 -0.34 -22.58
N ASN A 297 1.31 0.80 -22.15
CA ASN A 297 1.89 2.12 -22.38
C ASN A 297 2.90 2.43 -21.27
N ALA A 298 4.20 2.43 -21.58
CA ALA A 298 5.29 2.66 -20.64
C ALA A 298 6.44 3.36 -21.37
N CYS A 299 7.62 3.50 -20.78
CA CYS A 299 8.71 4.17 -21.47
C CYS A 299 9.29 3.29 -22.58
N GLY A 300 8.78 3.42 -23.81
CA GLY A 300 9.32 2.80 -25.02
C GLY A 300 10.37 3.66 -25.73
N LYS A 301 10.62 3.36 -27.01
CA LYS A 301 11.59 4.10 -27.84
C LYS A 301 11.16 5.56 -28.12
N GLU A 302 9.87 5.87 -28.06
CA GLU A 302 9.37 7.25 -28.21
C GLU A 302 9.58 8.07 -26.95
N CYS A 303 9.42 7.46 -25.77
CA CYS A 303 9.57 8.12 -24.48
C CYS A 303 10.97 8.74 -24.34
N THR A 304 12.03 7.99 -24.67
CA THR A 304 13.42 8.46 -24.52
C THR A 304 13.80 9.62 -25.44
N LYS A 305 12.97 9.95 -26.44
CA LYS A 305 13.15 11.16 -27.26
C LYS A 305 12.62 12.42 -26.57
N ALA A 306 11.67 12.27 -25.66
CA ALA A 306 11.10 13.38 -24.89
C ALA A 306 11.70 13.47 -23.47
N PHE A 307 12.22 12.35 -22.96
CA PHE A 307 12.85 12.23 -21.65
C PHE A 307 14.21 11.54 -21.82
N GLU A 308 15.22 12.33 -22.22
CA GLU A 308 16.57 11.84 -22.59
C GLU A 308 17.34 11.18 -21.42
N ASP A 309 16.87 11.39 -20.19
CA ASP A 309 17.34 10.82 -18.94
C ASP A 309 16.82 9.41 -18.65
N LEU A 310 15.87 8.91 -19.45
CA LEU A 310 15.28 7.58 -19.27
C LEU A 310 15.80 6.58 -20.30
N GLU A 311 16.07 5.36 -19.82
CA GLU A 311 16.26 4.19 -20.68
C GLU A 311 14.90 3.55 -21.01
N PRO A 312 14.73 2.92 -22.19
CA PRO A 312 13.46 2.32 -22.56
C PRO A 312 13.26 0.97 -21.87
N LEU A 313 12.06 0.71 -21.35
CA LEU A 313 11.63 -0.59 -20.83
C LEU A 313 11.65 -1.68 -21.91
N TYR A 314 11.29 -1.30 -23.15
CA TYR A 314 11.33 -2.17 -24.32
C TYR A 314 11.78 -1.41 -25.57
N GLY A 315 12.46 -2.11 -26.48
CA GLY A 315 13.08 -1.48 -27.66
C GLY A 315 12.12 -1.04 -28.78
N ARG A 316 10.80 -1.22 -28.62
CA ARG A 316 9.79 -0.82 -29.60
C ARG A 316 9.07 0.44 -29.15
N SER A 317 8.48 1.13 -30.13
CA SER A 317 7.55 2.21 -29.87
C SER A 317 6.16 1.61 -29.60
N ASP A 318 5.51 2.06 -28.52
CA ASP A 318 4.10 1.78 -28.20
C ASP A 318 3.13 2.82 -28.79
N GLY A 319 3.67 3.91 -29.34
CA GLY A 319 2.94 4.93 -30.07
C GLY A 319 2.64 6.20 -29.28
N PHE A 320 2.96 6.27 -27.98
CA PHE A 320 2.62 7.42 -27.15
C PHE A 320 3.80 7.86 -26.29
N VAL A 321 4.17 9.14 -26.39
CA VAL A 321 5.23 9.74 -25.55
C VAL A 321 4.75 9.95 -24.10
N GLY A 322 3.46 10.15 -23.91
CA GLY A 322 2.82 10.28 -22.60
C GLY A 322 1.65 9.31 -22.51
N THR A 323 0.54 9.76 -21.93
CA THR A 323 -0.65 8.91 -21.85
C THR A 323 -1.20 8.51 -23.23
N ALA A 324 -1.78 7.32 -23.29
CA ALA A 324 -2.55 6.78 -24.40
C ALA A 324 -4.05 6.84 -24.10
N PRO A 325 -4.93 6.80 -25.11
CA PRO A 325 -6.34 6.53 -24.90
C PRO A 325 -6.53 5.22 -24.13
N VAL A 326 -7.50 5.17 -23.23
CA VAL A 326 -7.84 3.94 -22.52
C VAL A 326 -8.25 2.82 -23.49
N ASP A 327 -8.01 1.56 -23.12
CA ASP A 327 -8.26 0.35 -23.92
C ASP A 327 -7.46 0.31 -25.25
N SER A 328 -6.23 0.83 -25.23
CA SER A 328 -5.34 0.81 -26.42
C SER A 328 -4.55 -0.50 -26.55
N TYR A 329 -4.30 -1.22 -25.45
CA TYR A 329 -3.37 -2.35 -25.38
C TYR A 329 -4.08 -3.65 -25.00
N ARG A 330 -4.65 -4.32 -26.00
CA ARG A 330 -5.46 -5.54 -25.77
C ARG A 330 -4.68 -6.69 -25.14
N ASP A 331 -3.41 -6.86 -25.48
CA ASP A 331 -2.58 -7.92 -24.89
C ASP A 331 -2.30 -7.62 -23.40
N GLY A 332 -2.50 -6.37 -22.96
CA GLY A 332 -2.43 -5.92 -21.56
C GLY A 332 -3.66 -6.26 -20.71
N THR A 333 -4.72 -6.79 -21.32
CA THR A 333 -5.99 -7.02 -20.62
C THR A 333 -5.84 -8.09 -19.53
N GLY A 334 -6.23 -7.75 -18.30
CA GLY A 334 -6.17 -8.66 -17.17
C GLY A 334 -7.25 -9.75 -17.22
N ARG A 335 -7.16 -10.72 -16.28
CA ARG A 335 -8.08 -11.87 -16.17
C ARG A 335 -9.56 -11.48 -16.22
N TRP A 336 -9.90 -10.36 -15.58
CA TRP A 336 -11.26 -9.88 -15.39
C TRP A 336 -11.77 -9.04 -16.57
N GLY A 337 -10.94 -8.76 -17.58
CA GLY A 337 -11.27 -7.81 -18.64
C GLY A 337 -10.96 -6.35 -18.29
N LEU A 338 -10.25 -6.12 -17.19
CA LEU A 338 -9.71 -4.81 -16.82
C LEU A 338 -8.55 -4.46 -17.76
N VAL A 339 -8.55 -3.23 -18.25
CA VAL A 339 -7.51 -2.68 -19.13
C VAL A 339 -6.72 -1.60 -18.41
N ASP A 340 -5.50 -1.36 -18.89
CA ASP A 340 -4.61 -0.30 -18.40
C ASP A 340 -4.33 -0.37 -16.89
N MET A 341 -4.38 -1.57 -16.29
CA MET A 341 -3.98 -1.79 -14.90
C MET A 341 -2.46 -1.71 -14.71
N GLY A 342 -1.70 -1.73 -15.81
CA GLY A 342 -0.26 -1.49 -15.82
C GLY A 342 0.05 -0.39 -16.83
N GLY A 343 0.96 0.51 -16.48
CA GLY A 343 1.39 1.66 -17.28
C GLY A 343 0.32 2.75 -17.41
N ASN A 344 0.45 3.55 -18.46
CA ASN A 344 -0.38 4.72 -18.77
C ASN A 344 -0.36 5.80 -17.68
N VAL A 345 -1.15 5.67 -16.61
CA VAL A 345 -1.00 6.47 -15.40
C VAL A 345 -0.93 5.59 -14.16
N ARG A 346 -0.16 6.03 -13.17
CA ARG A 346 -0.25 5.51 -11.81
C ARG A 346 -1.64 5.82 -11.27
N GLU A 347 -2.15 4.95 -10.42
CA GLU A 347 -3.52 5.07 -9.93
C GLU A 347 -3.57 5.32 -8.43
N TRP A 348 -4.30 6.36 -8.04
CA TRP A 348 -4.65 6.62 -6.64
C TRP A 348 -5.43 5.44 -6.01
N SER A 349 -5.02 5.04 -4.80
CA SER A 349 -5.82 4.14 -3.96
C SER A 349 -6.42 4.87 -2.76
N ALA A 350 -7.30 4.19 -2.01
CA ALA A 350 -7.88 4.70 -0.76
C ALA A 350 -6.90 4.67 0.42
N ASP A 351 -5.82 3.90 0.33
CA ASP A 351 -4.96 3.58 1.48
C ASP A 351 -3.78 4.54 1.62
N ARG A 352 -3.50 4.92 2.87
CA ARG A 352 -2.31 5.68 3.23
C ARG A 352 -1.15 4.73 3.52
N GLY A 353 0.03 5.10 3.04
CA GLY A 353 1.28 4.49 3.46
C GLY A 353 1.93 5.30 4.59
N TYR A 354 3.23 5.12 4.77
CA TYR A 354 3.99 5.77 5.84
C TYR A 354 4.25 7.26 5.56
N SER A 355 4.54 7.61 4.31
CA SER A 355 4.94 8.95 3.87
C SER A 355 3.92 9.61 2.93
N GLY A 356 2.95 8.86 2.41
CA GLY A 356 1.95 9.38 1.49
C GLY A 356 0.73 8.49 1.33
N VAL A 357 0.12 8.56 0.15
CA VAL A 357 -0.94 7.65 -0.29
C VAL A 357 -0.34 6.63 -1.24
N LEU A 358 -0.76 5.38 -1.12
CA LEU A 358 -0.33 4.29 -2.00
C LEU A 358 -0.87 4.51 -3.42
N ILE A 359 0.01 4.40 -4.41
CA ILE A 359 -0.30 4.42 -5.84
C ILE A 359 0.26 3.18 -6.53
N PHE A 360 -0.38 2.77 -7.62
CA PHE A 360 -0.18 1.48 -8.27
C PHE A 360 -0.04 1.58 -9.79
N GLY A 361 0.42 0.49 -10.42
CA GLY A 361 0.31 0.28 -11.87
C GLY A 361 1.49 0.75 -12.71
N GLY A 362 2.32 1.67 -12.21
CA GLY A 362 3.32 2.35 -13.06
C GLY A 362 2.66 3.35 -14.00
N SER A 363 3.41 3.95 -14.92
CA SER A 363 2.91 4.97 -15.83
C SER A 363 3.54 4.90 -17.22
N ALA A 364 3.17 5.84 -18.10
CA ALA A 364 3.83 6.07 -19.39
C ALA A 364 5.34 6.37 -19.27
N LEU A 365 5.84 6.75 -18.09
CA LEU A 365 7.27 6.95 -17.83
C LEU A 365 7.96 5.73 -17.21
N THR A 366 7.23 4.68 -16.84
CA THR A 366 7.84 3.52 -16.18
C THR A 366 8.86 2.86 -17.10
N ASN A 367 10.09 2.77 -16.62
CA ASN A 367 11.23 2.19 -17.34
C ASN A 367 11.81 0.93 -16.66
N THR A 368 11.21 0.48 -15.56
CA THR A 368 11.61 -0.74 -14.85
C THR A 368 10.49 -1.78 -14.86
N VAL A 369 10.86 -3.06 -14.83
CA VAL A 369 9.89 -4.16 -14.82
C VAL A 369 9.21 -4.25 -13.45
N GLU A 370 9.93 -3.88 -12.40
CA GLU A 370 9.51 -3.94 -11.00
C GLU A 370 8.29 -3.06 -10.71
N GLU A 371 8.24 -1.87 -11.30
CA GLU A 371 7.11 -0.93 -11.15
C GLU A 371 5.81 -1.44 -11.76
N LEU A 372 5.88 -2.26 -12.82
CA LEU A 372 4.69 -2.81 -13.49
C LEU A 372 4.14 -4.08 -12.82
N ARG A 373 4.83 -4.62 -11.80
CA ARG A 373 4.35 -5.82 -11.12
C ARG A 373 3.06 -5.52 -10.37
N SER A 374 2.09 -6.44 -10.43
CA SER A 374 0.76 -6.30 -9.83
C SER A 374 0.76 -6.02 -8.32
N GLN A 375 1.86 -6.34 -7.63
CA GLN A 375 2.03 -6.15 -6.18
C GLN A 375 2.79 -4.87 -5.83
N SER A 376 3.45 -4.26 -6.83
CA SER A 376 4.30 -3.08 -6.67
C SER A 376 3.45 -1.86 -6.31
N ALA A 377 3.96 -1.04 -5.40
CA ALA A 377 3.34 0.20 -4.98
C ALA A 377 4.40 1.26 -4.77
N SER A 378 4.00 2.51 -4.94
CA SER A 378 4.78 3.67 -4.54
C SER A 378 3.93 4.58 -3.65
N GLU A 379 4.57 5.58 -3.04
CA GLU A 379 3.88 6.56 -2.20
C GLU A 379 4.11 7.96 -2.73
N VAL A 380 3.04 8.76 -2.76
CA VAL A 380 3.13 10.19 -3.08
C VAL A 380 2.24 11.01 -2.13
N SER A 381 2.58 12.28 -1.93
CA SER A 381 1.76 13.18 -1.11
C SER A 381 0.36 13.33 -1.70
N ALA A 382 -0.67 13.35 -0.85
CA ALA A 382 -2.07 13.48 -1.28
C ALA A 382 -2.35 14.75 -2.11
N GLY A 383 -1.53 15.80 -1.93
CA GLY A 383 -1.61 17.06 -2.68
C GLY A 383 -0.81 17.09 -3.99
N THR A 384 -0.13 15.99 -4.33
CA THR A 384 0.60 15.87 -5.59
C THR A 384 -0.36 15.81 -6.76
N ARG A 385 -0.05 16.54 -7.83
CA ARG A 385 -0.65 16.46 -9.16
C ARG A 385 0.49 16.16 -10.13
N HIS A 386 0.40 15.06 -10.85
CA HIS A 386 1.40 14.70 -11.85
C HIS A 386 0.70 14.23 -13.13
N PHE A 387 1.33 14.43 -14.29
CA PHE A 387 0.74 14.08 -15.59
C PHE A 387 0.62 12.57 -15.80
N ASP A 388 1.34 11.80 -15.02
CA ASP A 388 1.38 10.34 -15.10
C ASP A 388 0.61 9.71 -13.92
N LEU A 389 -0.23 10.50 -13.23
CA LEU A 389 -0.98 10.10 -12.04
C LEU A 389 -2.47 10.41 -12.26
N GLY A 390 -3.27 9.36 -12.29
CA GLY A 390 -4.72 9.41 -12.46
C GLY A 390 -5.41 8.44 -11.51
N MET A 391 -6.48 7.81 -11.98
CA MET A 391 -7.34 7.01 -11.10
C MET A 391 -8.28 6.07 -11.86
N ARG A 392 -8.80 5.10 -11.13
CA ARG A 392 -10.05 4.39 -11.42
C ARG A 392 -10.88 4.27 -10.14
N CYS A 393 -12.19 4.04 -10.26
CA CYS A 393 -13.07 3.88 -9.10
C CYS A 393 -13.45 2.43 -8.84
N ALA A 394 -13.78 2.14 -7.59
CA ALA A 394 -14.38 0.89 -7.11
C ALA A 394 -15.73 1.16 -6.45
N SER A 395 -16.59 0.14 -6.37
CA SER A 395 -17.85 0.20 -5.62
C SER A 395 -18.20 -1.17 -5.07
N ASP A 396 -19.12 -1.20 -4.12
CA ASP A 396 -19.71 -2.47 -3.72
C ASP A 396 -20.73 -2.93 -4.80
N PRO A 397 -20.98 -4.24 -4.97
CA PRO A 397 -21.94 -4.73 -5.95
C PRO A 397 -23.39 -4.39 -5.55
N MET A 398 -24.23 -4.06 -6.52
CA MET A 398 -25.64 -3.74 -6.24
C MET A 398 -26.42 -5.00 -5.83
N VAL A 399 -27.16 -4.93 -4.72
CA VAL A 399 -28.02 -6.04 -4.28
C VAL A 399 -29.20 -6.20 -5.24
N VAL A 400 -29.33 -7.38 -5.86
CA VAL A 400 -30.52 -7.71 -6.67
C VAL A 400 -31.64 -8.14 -5.72
N GLU A 401 -32.64 -7.28 -5.49
CA GLU A 401 -33.83 -7.71 -4.76
C GLU A 401 -34.56 -8.79 -5.58
N SER A 402 -34.61 -10.01 -5.03
CA SER A 402 -35.42 -11.08 -5.59
C SER A 402 -36.89 -10.63 -5.61
N SER A 403 -37.46 -10.48 -6.80
CA SER A 403 -38.89 -10.23 -6.97
C SER A 403 -39.67 -11.45 -6.46
N LYS A 404 -40.04 -11.44 -5.18
CA LYS A 404 -41.05 -12.37 -4.66
C LYS A 404 -42.32 -12.12 -5.47
N ARG A 405 -42.64 -13.05 -6.38
CA ARG A 405 -43.94 -13.18 -7.04
C ARG A 405 -45.02 -13.01 -5.97
N ARG A 406 -45.70 -11.86 -5.96
CA ARG A 406 -46.93 -11.67 -5.20
C ARG A 406 -47.92 -12.73 -5.67
N GLY A 407 -48.23 -13.67 -4.78
CA GLY A 407 -49.21 -14.72 -5.02
C GLY A 407 -50.56 -14.12 -5.40
N ARG A 408 -51.07 -14.47 -6.57
CA ARG A 408 -52.50 -14.44 -6.87
C ARG A 408 -53.09 -15.75 -6.36
N SER A 409 -53.49 -15.76 -5.08
CA SER A 409 -54.55 -16.65 -4.64
C SER A 409 -55.85 -16.01 -5.11
N ALA A 410 -56.42 -16.54 -6.20
CA ALA A 410 -57.77 -16.23 -6.62
C ALA A 410 -58.73 -17.07 -5.75
N ARG A 411 -59.68 -16.37 -5.15
CA ARG A 411 -60.84 -16.92 -4.44
C ARG A 411 -61.77 -17.67 -5.38
#